data_AF-A0A9J7LNX1-F1
#
_entry.id   AF-A0A9J7LNX1-F1
#
_cell.length_a   1.000
_cell.length_b   1.000
_cell.length_c   1.000
_cell.angle_alpha   90.00
_cell.angle_beta   90.00
_cell.angle_gamma   90.00
#
_symmetry.space_group_name_H-M   'P 1'
#
loop_
_entity.id
_entity.type
_entity.pdbx_description
1 polymer ?
#
loop_
_entity_poly.entity_id
_entity_poly.type
_entity_poly.pdbx_seq_one_letter_code
_entity_poly.pdbx_strand_id
1 'polypeptide(L)'
;MGVGRQTRLVLLVLCVGALWSGPSQGTPHRKDPPDGRGEREARPAGRGDPVGRSDRQDRALWDVVEALEWTVDFFRRSYRDINLDGLYGLRIAEGQLGLMLEAVEDGSVHHTVRHVIHRLGRIKVRITRISHHALHMLRSRDMEYFRKFEAVVKEPFLLRTPWKYLRTDGEEQREETMTETWFPGNLSDHCLAEVTGGLNSEKHRDRKCTVSERCWRFITASHTSGYTLSHQILWTILGEHVSDKSP
;
A
#
# COMPACT_ATOMS: atom_id res chain seq x y z
N MET A 1 -20.88 2.76 -4.60
CA MET A 1 -19.63 2.92 -5.39
C MET A 1 -18.36 2.95 -4.51
N GLY A 2 -18.33 2.30 -3.34
CA GLY A 2 -17.26 2.50 -2.33
C GLY A 2 -16.17 1.42 -2.25
N VAL A 3 -16.47 0.19 -2.67
CA VAL A 3 -15.61 -0.98 -2.44
C VAL A 3 -14.44 -1.07 -3.41
N GLY A 4 -14.72 -0.80 -4.70
CA GLY A 4 -13.72 -0.91 -5.79
C GLY A 4 -12.59 0.13 -5.75
N ARG A 5 -12.70 1.15 -4.89
CA ARG A 5 -11.68 2.21 -4.71
C ARG A 5 -10.76 1.90 -3.53
N GLN A 6 -11.31 1.38 -2.43
CA GLN A 6 -10.52 0.89 -1.29
C GLN A 6 -9.64 -0.30 -1.66
N THR A 7 -10.10 -1.18 -2.56
CA THR A 7 -9.32 -2.33 -3.05
C THR A 7 -8.10 -1.91 -3.87
N ARG A 8 -8.13 -0.77 -4.57
CA ARG A 8 -7.00 -0.27 -5.38
C ARG A 8 -5.84 0.26 -4.55
N LEU A 9 -6.11 0.92 -3.41
CA LEU A 9 -5.07 1.40 -2.51
C LEU A 9 -4.45 0.26 -1.70
N VAL A 10 -5.26 -0.71 -1.26
CA VAL A 10 -4.76 -1.94 -0.63
C VAL A 10 -3.85 -2.71 -1.59
N LEU A 11 -4.20 -2.77 -2.89
CA LEU A 11 -3.31 -3.32 -3.90
C LEU A 11 -2.05 -2.47 -4.09
N LEU A 12 -2.14 -1.15 -4.12
CA LEU A 12 -0.98 -0.30 -4.34
C LEU A 12 0.04 -0.44 -3.20
N VAL A 13 -0.42 -0.49 -1.95
CA VAL A 13 0.45 -0.67 -0.77
C VAL A 13 0.97 -2.10 -0.64
N LEU A 14 0.16 -3.12 -0.97
CA LEU A 14 0.59 -4.52 -0.88
C LEU A 14 1.37 -5.02 -2.08
N CYS A 15 1.11 -4.54 -3.30
CA CYS A 15 1.92 -4.84 -4.47
C CYS A 15 3.31 -4.24 -4.31
N VAL A 16 3.42 -3.04 -3.73
CA VAL A 16 4.71 -2.45 -3.37
C VAL A 16 5.40 -3.30 -2.28
N GLY A 17 4.68 -3.80 -1.27
CA GLY A 17 5.18 -4.77 -0.27
C GLY A 17 5.60 -6.15 -0.81
N ALA A 18 4.90 -6.68 -1.80
CA ALA A 18 5.17 -7.99 -2.41
C ALA A 18 6.30 -7.95 -3.45
N LEU A 19 6.42 -6.84 -4.19
CA LEU A 19 7.59 -6.53 -5.01
C LEU A 19 8.84 -6.29 -4.14
N TRP A 20 8.67 -5.92 -2.87
CA TRP A 20 9.74 -5.58 -1.94
C TRP A 20 10.50 -6.72 -1.27
N SER A 21 10.01 -7.95 -1.38
CA SER A 21 10.58 -9.08 -0.62
C SER A 21 11.34 -10.09 -1.51
N GLY A 22 11.57 -9.77 -2.79
CA GLY A 22 12.31 -10.61 -3.73
C GLY A 22 13.77 -10.15 -3.88
N PRO A 23 14.75 -11.06 -4.07
CA PRO A 23 16.09 -10.68 -4.47
C PRO A 23 16.05 -10.03 -5.86
N SER A 24 16.80 -8.95 -6.04
CA SER A 24 17.01 -8.31 -7.34
C SER A 24 17.67 -9.31 -8.29
N GLN A 25 16.92 -9.83 -9.27
CA GLN A 25 17.38 -10.15 -10.64
C GLN A 25 16.35 -10.96 -11.46
N GLY A 26 16.21 -10.57 -12.73
CA GLY A 26 15.91 -11.48 -13.84
C GLY A 26 14.45 -11.62 -14.27
N THR A 27 13.94 -10.71 -15.09
CA THR A 27 12.73 -10.95 -15.90
C THR A 27 13.04 -11.88 -17.08
N PRO A 28 12.23 -12.91 -17.37
CA PRO A 28 12.30 -13.63 -18.64
C PRO A 28 11.54 -12.88 -19.73
N HIS A 29 12.18 -12.68 -20.88
CA HIS A 29 11.61 -12.11 -22.10
C HIS A 29 10.30 -12.78 -22.52
N ARG A 30 9.25 -11.98 -22.74
CA ARG A 30 8.03 -12.40 -23.43
C ARG A 30 8.12 -11.99 -24.90
N LYS A 31 7.94 -12.97 -25.79
CA LYS A 31 7.91 -12.80 -27.25
C LYS A 31 6.67 -12.03 -27.71
N ASP A 32 6.84 -11.15 -28.68
CA ASP A 32 5.78 -10.39 -29.34
C ASP A 32 4.85 -11.31 -30.17
N PRO A 33 3.53 -11.08 -30.17
CA PRO A 33 2.62 -11.73 -31.11
C PRO A 33 2.51 -10.94 -32.44
N PRO A 34 2.16 -11.62 -33.55
CA PRO A 34 2.28 -11.06 -34.90
C PRO A 34 1.14 -10.11 -35.29
N ASP A 35 1.50 -9.19 -36.19
CA ASP A 35 0.63 -8.24 -36.89
C ASP A 35 -0.47 -8.96 -37.69
N GLY A 36 -1.70 -8.50 -37.54
CA GLY A 36 -2.90 -9.10 -38.10
C GLY A 36 -3.99 -8.06 -38.29
N ARG A 37 -3.79 -7.19 -39.29
CA ARG A 37 -4.83 -6.29 -39.83
C ARG A 37 -5.95 -7.13 -40.47
N GLY A 38 -7.12 -7.08 -39.86
CA GLY A 38 -8.39 -7.55 -40.42
C GLY A 38 -9.48 -6.53 -40.09
N GLU A 39 -10.12 -6.02 -41.15
CA GLU A 39 -11.10 -4.94 -41.14
C GLU A 39 -12.29 -5.23 -40.21
N ARG A 40 -12.66 -4.27 -39.35
CA ARG A 40 -13.89 -4.34 -38.55
C ARG A 40 -15.01 -3.59 -39.26
N GLU A 41 -15.97 -4.37 -39.75
CA GLU A 41 -17.27 -3.92 -40.20
C GLU A 41 -18.03 -3.25 -39.05
N ALA A 42 -18.58 -2.06 -39.30
CA ALA A 42 -19.25 -1.24 -38.30
C ALA A 42 -20.59 -1.85 -37.87
N ARG A 43 -20.75 -2.18 -36.59
CA ARG A 43 -22.05 -2.51 -35.98
C ARG A 43 -22.75 -1.25 -35.48
N PRO A 44 -24.09 -1.16 -35.61
CA PRO A 44 -24.83 0.06 -35.32
C PRO A 44 -24.85 0.37 -33.82
N ALA A 45 -24.97 1.66 -33.52
CA ALA A 45 -25.00 2.22 -32.17
C ALA A 45 -26.20 1.68 -31.36
N GLY A 46 -25.95 0.59 -30.63
CA GLY A 46 -26.86 0.01 -29.65
C GLY A 46 -26.70 0.68 -28.28
N ARG A 47 -27.83 1.11 -27.73
CA ARG A 47 -28.09 1.61 -26.38
C ARG A 47 -27.16 0.96 -25.33
N GLY A 48 -26.41 1.77 -24.58
CA GLY A 48 -25.34 1.31 -23.69
C GLY A 48 -25.77 0.22 -22.70
N ASP A 49 -25.14 -0.95 -22.80
CA ASP A 49 -25.41 -2.13 -21.98
C ASP A 49 -24.97 -1.92 -20.52
N PRO A 50 -25.89 -1.91 -19.54
CA PRO A 50 -25.54 -1.90 -18.12
C PRO A 50 -24.95 -3.24 -17.65
N VAL A 51 -25.29 -4.34 -18.32
CA VAL A 51 -24.90 -5.72 -17.95
C VAL A 51 -23.38 -5.92 -18.08
N GLY A 52 -22.77 -5.50 -19.20
CA GLY A 52 -21.34 -5.67 -19.43
C GLY A 52 -20.42 -4.80 -18.54
N ARG A 53 -20.95 -3.76 -17.89
CA ARG A 53 -20.19 -2.92 -16.93
C ARG A 53 -20.13 -3.58 -15.54
N SER A 54 -21.21 -4.22 -15.09
CA SER A 54 -21.24 -4.94 -13.81
C SER A 54 -20.29 -6.14 -13.84
N ASP A 55 -20.36 -6.97 -14.88
CA ASP A 55 -19.52 -8.17 -15.00
C ASP A 55 -18.01 -7.84 -15.00
N ARG A 56 -17.62 -6.73 -15.64
CA ARG A 56 -16.23 -6.26 -15.62
C ARG A 56 -15.78 -5.77 -14.24
N GLN A 57 -16.68 -5.11 -13.50
CA GLN A 57 -16.38 -4.64 -12.14
C GLN A 57 -16.26 -5.82 -11.17
N ASP A 58 -17.14 -6.81 -11.29
CA ASP A 58 -17.11 -8.02 -10.47
C ASP A 58 -15.84 -8.84 -10.75
N ARG A 59 -15.46 -8.99 -12.02
CA ARG A 59 -14.19 -9.65 -12.38
C ARG A 59 -12.97 -8.94 -11.83
N ALA A 60 -12.90 -7.62 -11.97
CA ALA A 60 -11.79 -6.83 -11.44
C ALA A 60 -11.69 -6.93 -9.90
N LEU A 61 -12.84 -6.96 -9.21
CA LEU A 61 -12.87 -7.16 -7.75
C LEU A 61 -12.35 -8.54 -7.37
N TRP A 62 -12.71 -9.59 -8.13
CA TRP A 62 -12.19 -10.93 -7.91
C TRP A 62 -10.68 -11.04 -8.13
N ASP A 63 -10.17 -10.48 -9.23
CA ASP A 63 -8.74 -10.48 -9.55
C ASP A 63 -7.93 -9.83 -8.41
N VAL A 64 -8.45 -8.73 -7.85
CA VAL A 64 -7.85 -8.07 -6.68
C VAL A 64 -7.84 -8.97 -5.45
N VAL A 65 -8.97 -9.60 -5.13
CA VAL A 65 -9.08 -10.47 -3.94
C VAL A 65 -8.16 -11.67 -4.06
N GLU A 66 -8.04 -12.23 -5.26
CA GLU A 66 -7.09 -13.31 -5.55
C GLU A 66 -5.65 -12.83 -5.41
N ALA A 67 -5.26 -11.72 -6.05
CA ALA A 67 -3.91 -11.17 -5.90
C ALA A 67 -3.54 -10.89 -4.43
N LEU A 68 -4.50 -10.44 -3.64
CA LEU A 68 -4.35 -10.23 -2.21
C LEU A 68 -4.08 -11.55 -1.47
N GLU A 69 -4.81 -12.62 -1.76
CA GLU A 69 -4.54 -13.94 -1.17
C GLU A 69 -3.16 -14.46 -1.51
N TRP A 70 -2.73 -14.34 -2.77
CA TRP A 70 -1.40 -14.75 -3.21
C TRP A 70 -0.31 -13.98 -2.48
N THR A 71 -0.51 -12.66 -2.30
CA THR A 71 0.40 -11.81 -1.53
C THR A 71 0.48 -12.25 -0.07
N VAL A 72 -0.65 -12.55 0.56
CA VAL A 72 -0.69 -13.07 1.93
C VAL A 72 -0.05 -14.45 2.04
N ASP A 73 -0.19 -15.30 1.03
CA ASP A 73 0.48 -16.59 0.97
C ASP A 73 1.99 -16.49 0.81
N PHE A 74 2.46 -15.51 0.04
CA PHE A 74 3.87 -15.16 -0.03
C PHE A 74 4.39 -14.77 1.35
N PHE A 75 3.77 -13.78 2.01
CA PHE A 75 4.20 -13.33 3.34
C PHE A 75 4.12 -14.43 4.40
N ARG A 76 3.16 -15.35 4.30
CA ARG A 76 3.09 -16.53 5.19
C ARG A 76 4.33 -17.42 5.10
N ARG A 77 4.97 -17.47 3.93
CA ARG A 77 6.19 -18.28 3.70
C ARG A 77 7.46 -17.51 4.01
N SER A 78 7.43 -16.18 3.91
CA SER A 78 8.60 -15.31 4.06
C SER A 78 8.62 -14.47 5.35
N TYR A 79 7.62 -14.57 6.24
CA TYR A 79 7.51 -13.69 7.43
C TYR A 79 8.74 -13.69 8.34
N ARG A 80 9.57 -14.73 8.28
CA ARG A 80 10.81 -14.77 9.06
C ARG A 80 11.76 -13.70 8.56
N ASP A 81 11.86 -13.53 7.25
CA ASP A 81 12.80 -12.64 6.55
C ASP A 81 12.17 -11.34 6.07
N ILE A 82 10.97 -11.05 6.56
CA ILE A 82 10.27 -9.80 6.28
C ILE A 82 11.04 -8.61 6.87
N ASN A 83 11.20 -7.57 6.07
CA ASN A 83 11.72 -6.28 6.54
C ASN A 83 10.58 -5.44 7.14
N LEU A 84 10.91 -4.23 7.60
CA LEU A 84 9.93 -3.31 8.15
C LEU A 84 8.85 -2.96 7.13
N ASP A 85 9.23 -2.66 5.89
CA ASP A 85 8.32 -2.28 4.82
C ASP A 85 7.25 -3.34 4.57
N GLY A 86 7.65 -4.62 4.55
CA GLY A 86 6.73 -5.75 4.42
C GLY A 86 5.78 -5.88 5.61
N LEU A 87 6.28 -5.76 6.84
CA LEU A 87 5.44 -5.80 8.04
C LEU A 87 4.46 -4.63 8.08
N TYR A 88 4.95 -3.44 7.73
CA TYR A 88 4.14 -2.24 7.68
C TYR A 88 3.05 -2.33 6.61
N GLY A 89 3.37 -2.84 5.41
CA GLY A 89 2.38 -3.13 4.36
C GLY A 89 1.29 -4.11 4.82
N LEU A 90 1.66 -5.15 5.58
CA LEU A 90 0.69 -6.06 6.20
C LEU A 90 -0.21 -5.33 7.22
N ARG A 91 0.33 -4.41 8.04
CA ARG A 91 -0.47 -3.63 9.00
C ARG A 91 -1.41 -2.64 8.33
N ILE A 92 -1.01 -2.01 7.23
CA ILE A 92 -1.93 -1.19 6.42
C ILE A 92 -3.06 -2.07 5.90
N ALA A 93 -2.74 -3.19 5.25
CA ALA A 93 -3.77 -4.06 4.71
C ALA A 93 -4.74 -4.58 5.77
N GLU A 94 -4.23 -4.98 6.93
CA GLU A 94 -5.05 -5.39 8.07
C GLU A 94 -6.03 -4.30 8.50
N GLY A 95 -5.55 -3.06 8.62
CA GLY A 95 -6.35 -1.92 9.01
C GLY A 95 -7.41 -1.55 7.97
N GLN A 96 -7.03 -1.49 6.69
CA GLN A 96 -7.97 -1.16 5.61
C GLN A 96 -9.05 -2.24 5.43
N LEU A 97 -8.68 -3.52 5.53
CA LEU A 97 -9.67 -4.60 5.53
C LEU A 97 -10.59 -4.52 6.75
N GLY A 98 -10.07 -4.12 7.92
CA GLY A 98 -10.89 -3.85 9.10
C GLY A 98 -11.94 -2.78 8.84
N LEU A 99 -11.53 -1.60 8.37
CA LEU A 99 -12.43 -0.50 8.04
C LEU A 99 -13.49 -0.89 6.98
N MET A 100 -13.08 -1.66 5.98
CA MET A 100 -14.01 -2.12 4.94
C MET A 100 -15.06 -3.09 5.49
N LEU A 101 -14.67 -4.00 6.38
CA LEU A 101 -15.59 -4.95 7.00
C LEU A 101 -16.53 -4.23 7.99
N GLU A 102 -16.02 -3.30 8.78
CA GLU A 102 -16.82 -2.42 9.66
C GLU A 102 -17.90 -1.68 8.85
N ALA A 103 -17.53 -1.07 7.71
CA ALA A 103 -18.45 -0.34 6.84
C ALA A 103 -19.51 -1.22 6.15
N VAL A 104 -19.32 -2.54 6.12
CA VAL A 104 -20.32 -3.49 5.61
C VAL A 104 -21.26 -3.91 6.73
N GLU A 105 -20.74 -4.11 7.93
CA GLU A 105 -21.51 -4.46 9.13
C GLU A 105 -22.44 -3.31 9.58
N ASP A 106 -21.97 -2.07 9.50
CA ASP A 106 -22.76 -0.87 9.86
C ASP A 106 -23.78 -0.46 8.78
N GLY A 107 -23.79 -1.15 7.63
CA GLY A 107 -24.68 -0.88 6.51
C GLY A 107 -24.24 0.26 5.59
N SER A 108 -23.11 0.93 5.82
CA SER A 108 -22.61 2.01 4.94
C SER A 108 -22.30 1.53 3.52
N VAL A 109 -22.10 0.22 3.33
CA VAL A 109 -21.83 -0.42 2.04
C VAL A 109 -22.83 -1.55 1.76
N HIS A 110 -23.83 -1.26 0.90
CA HIS A 110 -24.91 -2.19 0.58
C HIS A 110 -24.69 -3.14 -0.62
N HIS A 111 -23.62 -2.97 -1.40
CA HIS A 111 -23.50 -3.55 -2.76
C HIS A 111 -22.28 -4.47 -2.93
N THR A 112 -21.80 -5.10 -1.85
CA THR A 112 -20.71 -6.08 -1.93
C THR A 112 -21.24 -7.49 -1.91
N VAL A 113 -20.72 -8.36 -2.77
CA VAL A 113 -21.16 -9.75 -2.80
C VAL A 113 -20.69 -10.48 -1.53
N ARG A 114 -21.62 -11.17 -0.84
CA ARG A 114 -21.38 -11.79 0.47
C ARG A 114 -20.15 -12.71 0.50
N HIS A 115 -19.88 -13.43 -0.59
CA HIS A 115 -18.71 -14.30 -0.69
C HIS A 115 -17.39 -13.51 -0.69
N VAL A 116 -17.36 -12.30 -1.28
CA VAL A 116 -16.18 -11.44 -1.30
C VAL A 116 -15.87 -11.00 0.11
N ILE A 117 -16.88 -10.53 0.84
CA ILE A 117 -16.75 -10.09 2.24
C ILE A 117 -16.21 -11.21 3.12
N HIS A 118 -16.75 -12.41 2.99
CA HIS A 118 -16.25 -13.57 3.72
C HIS A 118 -14.78 -13.88 3.37
N ARG A 119 -14.40 -13.80 2.10
CA ARG A 119 -13.01 -14.03 1.65
C ARG A 119 -12.07 -12.96 2.23
N LEU A 120 -12.45 -11.68 2.15
CA LEU A 120 -11.70 -10.56 2.75
C LEU A 120 -11.54 -10.71 4.28
N GLY A 121 -12.58 -11.19 4.98
CA GLY A 121 -12.49 -11.49 6.41
C GLY A 121 -11.45 -12.57 6.73
N ARG A 122 -11.43 -13.67 5.96
CA ARG A 122 -10.40 -14.72 6.13
C ARG A 122 -8.99 -14.20 5.82
N ILE A 123 -8.85 -13.37 4.79
CA ILE A 123 -7.58 -12.72 4.44
C ILE A 123 -7.10 -11.86 5.61
N LYS A 124 -7.97 -11.01 6.17
CA LYS A 124 -7.63 -10.16 7.33
C LYS A 124 -7.12 -11.00 8.50
N VAL A 125 -7.82 -12.08 8.87
CA VAL A 125 -7.39 -12.99 9.95
C VAL A 125 -6.01 -13.59 9.68
N ARG A 126 -5.74 -13.99 8.43
CA ARG A 126 -4.43 -14.51 8.03
C ARG A 126 -3.34 -13.45 8.15
N ILE A 127 -3.61 -12.22 7.69
CA ILE A 127 -2.70 -11.08 7.82
C ILE A 127 -2.39 -10.84 9.30
N THR A 128 -3.40 -10.71 10.17
CA THR A 128 -3.22 -10.51 11.61
C THR A 128 -2.23 -11.51 12.21
N ARG A 129 -2.40 -12.80 11.90
CA ARG A 129 -1.52 -13.86 12.39
C ARG A 129 -0.08 -13.71 11.86
N ILE A 130 0.08 -13.43 10.57
CA ILE A 130 1.39 -13.27 9.94
C ILE A 130 2.09 -12.03 10.52
N SER A 131 1.39 -10.90 10.61
CA SER A 131 1.91 -9.66 11.19
C SER A 131 2.38 -9.87 12.63
N HIS A 132 1.65 -10.64 13.44
CA HIS A 132 2.07 -10.95 14.81
C HIS A 132 3.39 -11.75 14.85
N HIS A 133 3.54 -12.77 14.01
CA HIS A 133 4.79 -13.52 13.90
C HIS A 133 5.94 -12.66 13.37
N ALA A 134 5.69 -11.88 12.31
CA ALA A 134 6.66 -10.95 11.73
C ALA A 134 7.14 -9.91 12.75
N LEU A 135 6.23 -9.35 13.56
CA LEU A 135 6.56 -8.41 14.63
C LEU A 135 7.51 -9.03 15.66
N HIS A 136 7.24 -10.27 16.09
CA HIS A 136 8.11 -10.99 17.00
C HIS A 136 9.50 -11.22 16.38
N MET A 137 9.56 -11.63 15.11
CA MET A 137 10.82 -11.83 14.39
C MET A 137 11.63 -10.54 14.30
N LEU A 138 11.01 -9.43 13.89
CA LEU A 138 11.65 -8.12 13.81
C LEU A 138 12.23 -7.70 15.16
N ARG A 139 11.43 -7.80 16.23
CA ARG A 139 11.86 -7.48 17.61
C ARG A 139 13.03 -8.32 18.07
N SER A 140 13.06 -9.60 17.71
CA SER A 140 14.15 -10.52 18.09
C SER A 140 15.44 -10.31 17.29
N ARG A 141 15.33 -9.86 16.03
CA ARG A 141 16.46 -9.65 15.13
C ARG A 141 17.12 -8.30 15.36
N ASP A 142 16.33 -7.25 15.53
CA ASP A 142 16.82 -5.88 15.70
C ASP A 142 15.89 -5.06 16.59
N MET A 143 16.19 -5.06 17.89
CA MET A 143 15.42 -4.33 18.90
C MET A 143 15.53 -2.81 18.72
N GLU A 144 16.67 -2.30 18.26
CA GLU A 144 16.85 -0.85 18.07
C GLU A 144 16.00 -0.37 16.91
N TYR A 145 16.03 -1.08 15.79
CA TYR A 145 15.20 -0.81 14.64
C TYR A 145 13.70 -0.99 14.96
N PHE A 146 13.34 -2.03 15.71
CA PHE A 146 11.97 -2.21 16.19
C PHE A 146 11.47 -1.01 17.03
N ARG A 147 12.27 -0.49 17.97
CA ARG A 147 11.89 0.65 18.81
C ARG A 147 11.58 1.91 17.98
N LYS A 148 12.30 2.13 16.88
CA LYS A 148 12.07 3.29 15.99
C LYS A 148 10.70 3.24 15.32
N PHE A 149 10.14 2.06 15.11
CA PHE A 149 8.91 1.90 14.32
C PHE A 149 7.77 1.20 15.05
N GLU A 150 7.93 0.84 16.33
CA GLU A 150 6.92 0.12 17.11
C GLU A 150 5.55 0.77 16.99
N ALA A 151 5.49 2.11 17.10
CA ALA A 151 4.24 2.86 17.03
C ALA A 151 3.45 2.65 15.73
N VAL A 152 4.12 2.30 14.62
CA VAL A 152 3.50 2.15 13.31
C VAL A 152 3.28 0.69 12.90
N VAL A 153 3.99 -0.27 13.49
CA VAL A 153 3.86 -1.71 13.15
C VAL A 153 3.22 -2.59 14.23
N LYS A 154 3.03 -2.08 15.46
CA LYS A 154 2.47 -2.86 16.56
C LYS A 154 1.01 -3.23 16.34
N GLU A 155 0.23 -2.28 15.82
CA GLU A 155 -1.21 -2.40 15.61
C GLU A 155 -1.59 -2.24 14.13
N PRO A 156 -2.80 -2.67 13.72
CA PRO A 156 -3.32 -2.39 12.39
C PRO A 156 -3.31 -0.89 12.08
N PHE A 157 -2.84 -0.52 10.88
CA PHE A 157 -2.72 0.88 10.49
C PHE A 157 -4.00 1.36 9.80
N LEU A 158 -4.76 2.20 10.50
CA LEU A 158 -6.06 2.71 10.06
C LEU A 158 -5.90 4.04 9.32
N LEU A 159 -6.33 4.07 8.05
CA LEU A 159 -6.42 5.29 7.25
C LEU A 159 -7.87 5.73 7.20
N ARG A 160 -8.25 6.63 8.11
CA ARG A 160 -9.63 7.15 8.20
C ARG A 160 -9.83 8.41 7.35
N THR A 161 -8.79 8.92 6.71
CA THR A 161 -8.80 10.16 5.94
C THR A 161 -9.82 10.07 4.79
N PRO A 162 -10.78 11.01 4.68
CA PRO A 162 -11.74 10.99 3.59
C PRO A 162 -11.04 11.22 2.26
N TRP A 163 -11.44 10.46 1.25
CA TRP A 163 -10.91 10.57 -0.11
C TRP A 163 -11.14 12.00 -0.64
N LYS A 164 -10.04 12.68 -1.01
CA LYS A 164 -10.10 13.96 -1.71
C LYS A 164 -9.86 13.72 -3.19
N TYR A 165 -10.70 14.30 -4.05
CA TYR A 165 -10.35 14.40 -5.48
C TYR A 165 -9.21 15.41 -5.60
N LEU A 166 -8.04 14.92 -6.00
CA LEU A 166 -6.97 15.80 -6.42
C LEU A 166 -7.29 16.25 -7.84
N ARG A 167 -7.44 17.57 -7.99
CA ARG A 167 -7.53 18.24 -9.27
C ARG A 167 -6.14 18.26 -9.89
N THR A 168 -5.88 17.34 -10.81
CA THR A 168 -4.63 17.31 -11.59
C THR A 168 -4.80 18.25 -12.78
N ASP A 169 -4.87 19.54 -12.50
CA ASP A 169 -5.02 20.60 -13.50
C ASP A 169 -3.65 21.04 -14.07
N GLY A 170 -2.57 20.47 -13.54
CA GLY A 170 -1.21 20.74 -13.97
C GLY A 170 -0.84 19.97 -15.23
N GLU A 171 0.08 20.52 -16.01
CA GLU A 171 0.69 19.86 -17.16
C GLU A 171 1.10 18.44 -16.77
N GLU A 172 0.71 17.47 -17.59
CA GLU A 172 1.17 16.09 -17.52
C GLU A 172 2.70 16.12 -17.63
N GLN A 173 3.38 16.12 -16.47
CA GLN A 173 4.82 16.16 -16.43
C GLN A 173 5.30 14.90 -17.14
N ARG A 174 5.84 15.11 -18.34
CA ARG A 174 6.37 14.08 -19.20
C ARG A 174 7.31 13.25 -18.35
N GLU A 175 7.03 11.96 -18.28
CA GLU A 175 7.79 10.97 -17.53
C GLU A 175 9.20 10.93 -18.14
N GLU A 176 10.10 11.79 -17.66
CA GLU A 176 11.52 11.59 -17.91
C GLU A 176 11.83 10.23 -17.31
N THR A 177 12.20 9.29 -18.18
CA THR A 177 12.48 7.90 -17.82
C THR A 177 13.74 7.91 -16.96
N MET A 178 13.58 8.22 -15.69
CA MET A 178 14.69 8.29 -14.77
C MET A 178 15.05 6.87 -14.39
N THR A 179 16.29 6.50 -14.72
CA THR A 179 16.96 5.35 -14.15
C THR A 179 16.86 5.46 -12.64
N GLU A 180 16.34 4.41 -11.99
CA GLU A 180 16.22 4.32 -10.54
C GLU A 180 17.58 4.68 -9.91
N THR A 181 17.72 5.93 -9.49
CA THR A 181 18.93 6.40 -8.83
C THR A 181 18.97 5.77 -7.46
N TRP A 182 20.17 5.36 -7.03
CA TRP A 182 20.49 4.86 -5.69
C TRP A 182 19.54 5.41 -4.63
N PHE A 183 18.75 4.52 -4.02
CA PHE A 183 17.90 4.83 -2.87
C PHE A 183 18.68 4.73 -1.54
N PRO A 184 18.87 5.83 -0.79
CA PRO A 184 19.55 5.78 0.50
C PRO A 184 18.57 5.30 1.59
N GLY A 185 18.34 3.98 1.69
CA GLY A 185 17.36 3.40 2.63
C GLY A 185 17.53 3.84 4.08
N ASN A 186 18.77 3.90 4.58
CA ASN A 186 19.05 4.40 5.93
C ASN A 186 18.60 5.85 6.15
N LEU A 187 18.69 6.71 5.12
CA LEU A 187 18.20 8.08 5.21
C LEU A 187 16.67 8.10 5.20
N SER A 188 16.04 7.28 4.36
CA SER A 188 14.58 7.19 4.37
C SER A 188 14.04 6.71 5.71
N ASP A 189 14.62 5.65 6.28
CA ASP A 189 14.21 5.11 7.58
C ASP A 189 14.41 6.15 8.69
N HIS A 190 15.51 6.89 8.64
CA HIS A 190 15.74 7.99 9.56
C HIS A 190 14.64 9.06 9.47
N CYS A 191 14.25 9.46 8.26
CA CYS A 191 13.21 10.45 8.04
C CYS A 191 11.81 9.97 8.43
N LEU A 192 11.52 8.68 8.22
CA LEU A 192 10.29 8.03 8.70
C LEU A 192 10.26 7.97 10.23
N ALA A 193 11.40 7.70 10.87
CA ALA A 193 11.50 7.69 12.33
C ALA A 193 11.41 9.11 12.94
N GLU A 194 11.91 10.16 12.27
CA GLU A 194 11.72 11.56 12.69
C GLU A 194 10.22 11.92 12.74
N VAL A 195 9.49 11.70 11.64
CA VAL A 195 8.09 12.11 11.55
C VAL A 195 7.20 11.32 12.52
N THR A 196 7.49 10.04 12.74
CA THR A 196 6.74 9.18 13.67
C THR A 196 7.13 9.38 15.14
N GLY A 197 8.17 10.18 15.42
CA GLY A 197 8.70 10.37 16.77
C GLY A 197 9.47 9.16 17.30
N GLY A 198 9.81 8.20 16.45
CA GLY A 198 10.56 6.99 16.77
C GLY A 198 12.01 7.21 17.17
N LEU A 199 12.57 8.39 16.86
CA LEU A 199 13.91 8.80 17.30
C LEU A 199 13.92 9.42 18.70
N ASN A 200 12.76 9.68 19.29
CA ASN A 200 12.68 10.29 20.61
C ASN A 200 12.94 9.25 21.70
N SER A 201 14.08 9.38 22.37
CA SER A 201 14.32 8.73 23.66
C SER A 201 13.28 9.18 24.69
N GLU A 202 13.06 8.41 25.77
CA GLU A 202 12.05 8.70 26.81
C GLU A 202 12.10 10.15 27.36
N LYS A 203 13.25 10.84 27.24
CA LYS A 203 13.48 12.24 27.62
C LYS A 203 12.99 13.30 26.62
N HIS A 204 12.59 12.93 25.41
CA HIS A 204 12.18 13.84 24.33
C HIS A 204 10.84 13.48 23.70
N ARG A 205 9.93 12.87 24.47
CA ARG A 205 8.55 12.56 24.03
C ARG A 205 7.78 13.77 23.46
N ASP A 206 8.22 14.99 23.79
CA ASP A 206 7.59 16.24 23.37
C ASP A 206 8.06 16.76 22.00
N ARG A 207 9.03 16.09 21.34
CA ARG A 207 9.52 16.46 19.99
C ARG A 207 8.87 15.60 18.90
N LYS A 208 7.56 15.35 19.00
CA LYS A 208 6.82 14.75 17.88
C LYS A 208 6.74 15.78 16.75
N CYS A 209 6.77 15.33 15.50
CA CYS A 209 6.66 16.18 14.31
C CYS A 209 7.80 17.19 14.07
N THR A 210 8.98 17.01 14.67
CA THR A 210 10.17 17.79 14.29
C THR A 210 10.92 17.10 13.15
N VAL A 211 10.75 17.62 11.94
CA VAL A 211 11.40 17.11 10.72
C VAL A 211 12.64 17.95 10.44
N SER A 212 13.78 17.32 10.23
CA SER A 212 15.01 18.02 9.85
C SER A 212 14.94 18.54 8.43
N GLU A 213 15.63 19.65 8.15
CA GLU A 213 15.73 20.21 6.79
C GLU A 213 16.28 19.17 5.79
N ARG A 214 17.17 18.29 6.26
CA ARG A 214 17.70 17.17 5.47
C ARG A 214 16.58 16.22 5.05
N CYS A 215 15.71 15.82 5.98
CA CYS A 215 14.60 14.94 5.69
C CYS A 215 13.52 15.61 4.85
N TRP A 216 13.24 16.88 5.10
CA TRP A 216 12.33 17.68 4.27
C TRP A 216 12.80 17.71 2.82
N ARG A 217 14.07 18.08 2.57
CA ARG A 217 14.65 18.10 1.22
C ARG A 217 14.67 16.73 0.54
N PHE A 218 14.94 15.67 1.29
CA PHE A 218 14.96 14.31 0.74
C PHE A 218 13.55 13.85 0.32
N ILE A 219 12.55 14.04 1.20
CA ILE A 219 11.19 13.56 0.96
C ILE A 219 10.45 14.42 -0.09
N THR A 220 10.78 15.71 -0.19
CA THR A 220 10.16 16.61 -1.18
C THR A 220 10.94 16.74 -2.49
N ALA A 221 12.00 15.95 -2.68
CA ALA A 221 12.76 15.93 -3.92
C ALA A 221 11.83 15.59 -5.11
N SER A 222 11.85 16.45 -6.14
CA SER A 222 11.09 16.27 -7.36
C SER A 222 11.75 15.25 -8.30
N HIS A 223 10.99 14.81 -9.31
CA HIS A 223 11.47 13.88 -10.34
C HIS A 223 11.99 12.55 -9.76
N THR A 224 11.26 11.98 -8.82
CA THR A 224 11.54 10.65 -8.28
C THR A 224 10.59 9.62 -8.88
N SER A 225 11.04 8.36 -8.94
CA SER A 225 10.25 7.24 -9.42
C SER A 225 10.50 6.00 -8.56
N GLY A 226 9.72 4.94 -8.80
CA GLY A 226 9.93 3.62 -8.22
C GLY A 226 9.98 3.63 -6.69
N TYR A 227 11.07 3.07 -6.14
CA TYR A 227 11.23 2.87 -4.69
C TYR A 227 11.21 4.19 -3.90
N THR A 228 11.92 5.20 -4.41
CA THR A 228 12.01 6.53 -3.77
C THR A 228 10.65 7.20 -3.66
N LEU A 229 9.88 7.24 -4.76
CA LEU A 229 8.55 7.86 -4.77
C LEU A 229 7.60 7.17 -3.77
N SER A 230 7.69 5.84 -3.67
CA SER A 230 6.89 5.07 -2.72
C SER A 230 7.18 5.47 -1.27
N HIS A 231 8.45 5.69 -0.93
CA HIS A 231 8.85 6.15 0.40
C HIS A 231 8.45 7.60 0.68
N GLN A 232 8.45 8.47 -0.34
CA GLN A 232 7.97 9.84 -0.19
C GLN A 232 6.46 9.87 0.11
N ILE A 233 5.66 9.10 -0.63
CA ILE A 233 4.22 8.95 -0.39
C ILE A 233 3.97 8.38 1.02
N LEU A 234 4.71 7.33 1.40
CA LEU A 234 4.61 6.72 2.71
C LEU A 234 4.89 7.72 3.84
N TRP A 235 5.96 8.51 3.70
CA TRP A 235 6.31 9.53 4.66
C TRP A 235 5.19 10.56 4.84
N THR A 236 4.57 11.02 3.74
CA THR A 236 3.44 11.96 3.79
C THR A 236 2.24 11.35 4.51
N ILE A 237 1.89 10.10 4.19
CA ILE A 237 0.78 9.38 4.84
C ILE A 237 1.02 9.25 6.35
N LEU A 238 2.25 8.93 6.75
CA LEU A 238 2.62 8.83 8.16
C LEU A 238 2.55 10.17 8.87
N GLY A 239 3.04 11.24 8.24
CA GLY A 239 2.94 12.61 8.74
C GLY A 239 1.50 13.00 9.07
N GLU A 240 0.57 12.76 8.14
CA GLU A 240 -0.86 13.00 8.41
C GLU A 240 -1.38 12.14 9.57
N HIS A 241 -1.08 10.84 9.56
CA HIS A 241 -1.61 9.90 10.55
C HIS A 241 -1.14 10.19 11.99
N VAL A 242 0.10 10.65 12.17
CA VAL A 242 0.65 10.97 13.50
C VAL A 242 0.25 12.38 13.97
N SER A 243 0.01 13.32 13.05
CA SER A 243 -0.56 14.63 13.38
C SER A 243 -1.97 14.51 13.96
N ASP A 244 -2.83 13.65 13.40
CA ASP A 244 -4.21 13.44 13.88
C ASP A 244 -4.31 12.80 15.28
N LYS A 245 -3.21 12.26 15.81
CA LYS A 245 -3.12 11.62 17.13
C LYS A 245 -2.39 12.49 18.17
N SER A 246 -2.05 13.73 17.83
CA SER A 246 -1.48 14.69 18.77
C SER A 246 -2.61 15.39 19.56
N PRO A 247 -2.50 15.53 20.89
CA PRO A 247 -3.52 16.14 21.73
C PRO A 247 -3.75 17.63 21.41
#